data_AF-A0A1H5P007-F1
#
_entry.id   AF-A0A1H5P007-F1
#
_cell.length_a   1.000
_cell.length_b   1.000
_cell.length_c   1.000
_cell.angle_alpha   90.00
_cell.angle_beta   90.00
_cell.angle_gamma   90.00
#
_symmetry.space_group_name_H-M   'P 1'
#
loop_
_entity.id
_entity.type
_entity.pdbx_description
1 polymer ?
#
loop_
_entity_poly.entity_id
_entity_poly.type
_entity_poly.pdbx_seq_one_letter_code
_entity_poly.pdbx_strand_id
1 'polypeptide(L)'
;MKKIATITLVENSAGRNQPKTYTAQTVEIHHEADTVSQGADGRISTAHHPSKIFWFGGTAKDLASITNVKIVGNNGQVFVDGELNKTFGGPRDIAGGVAFSVLRT
;
A
#
# COMPACT_ATOMS: atom_id res chain seq x y z
N MET A 1 -3.96 -13.62 2.40
CA MET A 1 -3.94 -14.49 1.19
C MET A 1 -2.98 -13.90 0.18
N LYS A 2 -2.03 -14.71 -0.33
CA LYS A 2 -1.06 -14.29 -1.34
C LYS A 2 -1.72 -14.14 -2.71
N LYS A 3 -1.31 -13.13 -3.47
CA LYS A 3 -1.81 -12.80 -4.81
C LYS A 3 -0.64 -12.45 -5.72
N ILE A 4 -0.79 -12.71 -7.01
CA ILE A 4 0.12 -12.20 -8.04
C ILE A 4 -0.43 -10.86 -8.53
N ALA A 5 0.41 -9.84 -8.56
CA ALA A 5 0.03 -8.48 -8.92
C ALA A 5 1.17 -7.72 -9.60
N THR A 6 0.80 -6.62 -10.24
CA THR A 6 1.71 -5.56 -10.67
C THR A 6 1.77 -4.49 -9.60
N ILE A 7 2.98 -4.15 -9.16
CA ILE A 7 3.24 -3.09 -8.19
C ILE A 7 3.84 -1.91 -8.93
N THR A 8 3.22 -0.74 -8.77
CA THR A 8 3.74 0.53 -9.26
C THR A 8 4.08 1.41 -8.06
N LEU A 9 5.34 1.86 -8.01
CA LEU A 9 5.88 2.73 -6.98
C LEU A 9 6.12 4.11 -7.58
N VAL A 10 5.59 5.14 -6.93
CA VAL A 10 5.68 6.54 -7.37
C VAL A 10 6.41 7.35 -6.32
N GLU A 11 7.45 8.07 -6.73
CA GLU A 11 8.21 8.99 -5.89
C GLU A 11 7.53 10.37 -5.81
N ASN A 12 7.79 11.12 -4.74
CA ASN A 12 7.28 12.49 -4.61
C ASN A 12 7.80 13.36 -5.76
N SER A 13 6.90 14.07 -6.45
CA SER A 13 7.11 14.71 -7.76
C SER A 13 7.97 15.98 -7.75
N ALA A 14 8.81 16.22 -6.74
CA ALA A 14 9.76 17.33 -6.77
C ALA A 14 10.84 17.16 -7.86
N GLY A 15 11.08 15.92 -8.33
CA GLY A 15 11.91 15.60 -9.48
C GLY A 15 11.14 14.72 -10.47
N ARG A 16 11.47 14.83 -11.76
CA ARG A 16 10.85 14.10 -12.90
C ARG A 16 11.13 12.59 -12.89
N ASN A 17 11.05 11.92 -11.75
CA ASN A 17 11.34 10.50 -11.64
C ASN A 17 10.14 9.69 -12.14
N GLN A 18 10.39 8.76 -13.05
CA GLN A 18 9.36 7.90 -13.60
C GLN A 18 8.91 6.87 -12.55
N PRO A 19 7.61 6.51 -12.53
CA PRO A 19 7.12 5.41 -11.71
C PRO A 19 7.88 4.10 -12.00
N LYS A 20 8.25 3.37 -10.95
CA LYS A 20 8.86 2.05 -11.07
C LYS A 20 7.76 1.00 -11.05
N THR A 21 7.75 0.11 -12.04
CA THR A 21 6.72 -0.93 -12.15
C THR A 21 7.36 -2.32 -12.12
N TYR A 22 6.83 -3.17 -11.26
CA TYR A 22 7.24 -4.56 -11.07
C TYR A 22 6.05 -5.46 -11.38
N THR A 23 6.17 -6.29 -12.40
CA THR A 23 5.11 -7.21 -12.83
C THR A 23 5.28 -8.58 -12.18
N ALA A 24 4.19 -9.37 -12.15
CA ALA A 24 4.18 -10.74 -11.63
C ALA A 24 4.74 -10.88 -10.19
N GLN A 25 4.55 -9.85 -9.36
CA GLN A 25 5.02 -9.83 -7.98
C GLN A 25 4.06 -10.58 -7.07
N THR A 26 4.61 -11.30 -6.10
CA THR A 26 3.79 -11.92 -5.06
C THR A 26 3.59 -10.94 -3.92
N VAL A 27 2.32 -10.64 -3.61
CA VAL A 27 1.94 -9.74 -2.52
C VAL A 27 0.92 -10.41 -1.63
N GLU A 28 0.97 -10.08 -0.35
CA GLU A 28 -0.10 -10.40 0.59
C GLU A 28 -0.59 -9.12 1.23
N ILE A 29 -1.91 -8.93 1.18
CA ILE A 29 -2.57 -7.69 1.58
C ILE A 29 -3.54 -8.04 2.71
N HIS A 30 -3.38 -7.36 3.84
CA HIS A 30 -4.25 -7.45 5.00
C HIS A 30 -4.86 -6.08 5.24
N HIS A 31 -6.19 -6.02 5.26
CA HIS A 31 -6.92 -4.79 5.51
C HIS A 31 -7.87 -5.03 6.67
N GLU A 32 -7.73 -4.22 7.72
CA GLU A 32 -8.65 -4.19 8.84
C GLU A 32 -9.92 -3.45 8.41
N ALA A 33 -11.09 -3.88 8.89
CA ALA A 33 -12.35 -3.26 8.52
C ALA A 33 -12.40 -1.80 9.03
N ASP A 34 -12.85 -0.88 8.20
CA ASP A 34 -13.00 0.53 8.58
C ASP A 34 -14.00 0.69 9.73
N THR A 35 -13.73 1.65 10.62
CA THR A 35 -14.61 1.95 11.74
C THR A 35 -15.68 2.94 11.29
N VAL A 36 -16.94 2.52 11.28
CA VAL A 36 -18.08 3.39 10.97
C VAL A 36 -18.87 3.64 12.25
N SER A 37 -19.15 4.90 12.56
CA SER A 37 -19.96 5.28 13.71
C SER A 37 -20.95 6.37 13.33
N GLN A 38 -22.14 6.36 13.94
CA GLN A 38 -23.14 7.42 13.77
C GLN A 38 -23.27 8.21 15.06
N GLY A 39 -23.09 9.53 14.96
CA GLY A 39 -23.30 10.45 16.07
C GLY A 39 -24.78 10.59 16.44
N ALA A 40 -25.06 11.09 17.64
CA ALA A 40 -26.41 11.41 18.08
C ALA A 40 -27.09 12.51 17.22
N ASP A 41 -26.29 13.30 16.49
CA ASP A 41 -26.74 14.28 15.49
C ASP A 41 -27.08 13.66 14.12
N GLY A 42 -26.98 12.33 14.01
CA GLY A 42 -27.25 11.57 12.79
C GLY A 42 -26.10 11.53 11.79
N ARG A 43 -24.97 12.22 12.04
CA ARG A 43 -23.82 12.22 11.13
C ARG A 43 -23.04 10.91 11.21
N ILE A 44 -22.70 10.36 10.05
CA ILE A 44 -21.85 9.17 9.94
C ILE A 44 -20.39 9.61 9.82
N SER A 45 -19.54 9.07 10.70
CA SER A 45 -18.09 9.22 10.64
C SER A 45 -17.45 7.88 10.32
N THR A 46 -16.57 7.87 9.32
CA THR A 46 -15.81 6.69 8.90
C THR A 46 -14.32 6.95 9.15
N ALA A 47 -13.69 6.07 9.91
CA ALA A 47 -12.24 6.06 10.11
C ALA A 47 -11.64 4.91 9.30
N HIS A 48 -10.79 5.26 8.34
CA HIS A 48 -10.14 4.29 7.46
C HIS A 48 -8.90 3.68 8.11
N HIS A 49 -8.75 2.36 8.00
CA HIS A 49 -7.55 1.68 8.50
C HIS A 49 -6.52 1.45 7.38
N PRO A 50 -5.22 1.67 7.66
CA PRO A 50 -4.17 1.37 6.68
C PRO A 50 -4.18 -0.11 6.29
N SER A 51 -3.91 -0.40 5.02
CA SER A 51 -3.65 -1.76 4.56
C SER A 51 -2.21 -2.15 4.87
N LYS A 52 -1.99 -3.30 5.49
CA LYS A 52 -0.67 -3.91 5.66
C LYS A 52 -0.35 -4.77 4.45
N ILE A 53 0.83 -4.56 3.87
CA ILE A 53 1.28 -5.21 2.66
C ILE A 53 2.59 -5.92 2.93
N PHE A 54 2.64 -7.18 2.52
CA PHE A 54 3.86 -7.98 2.45
C PHE A 54 4.18 -8.22 0.98
N TRP A 55 5.24 -7.60 0.49
CA TRP A 55 5.72 -7.78 -0.87
C TRP A 55 6.94 -8.71 -0.85
N PHE A 56 6.76 -9.91 -1.40
CA PHE A 56 7.83 -10.90 -1.50
C PHE A 56 8.76 -10.55 -2.67
N GLY A 57 10.07 -10.52 -2.42
CA GLY A 57 11.11 -10.15 -3.40
C GLY A 57 11.44 -8.66 -3.47
N GLY A 58 10.64 -7.78 -2.84
CA GLY A 58 10.98 -6.37 -2.67
C GLY A 58 11.84 -6.10 -1.43
N THR A 59 12.42 -4.90 -1.36
CA THR A 59 13.22 -4.44 -0.21
C THR A 59 12.71 -3.11 0.34
N ALA A 60 13.00 -2.81 1.61
CA ALA A 60 12.70 -1.52 2.21
C ALA A 60 13.40 -0.36 1.47
N LYS A 61 14.57 -0.63 0.88
CA LYS A 61 15.30 0.33 0.06
C LYS A 61 14.52 0.76 -1.19
N ASP A 62 13.76 -0.14 -1.80
CA ASP A 62 12.91 0.18 -2.96
C ASP A 62 11.81 1.20 -2.60
N LEU A 63 11.46 1.31 -1.31
CA LEU A 63 10.38 2.15 -0.79
C LEU A 63 10.86 3.46 -0.13
N ALA A 64 12.17 3.68 0.01
CA ALA A 64 12.72 4.81 0.76
C ALA A 64 12.24 6.18 0.24
N SER A 65 12.24 6.35 -1.09
CA SER A 65 11.84 7.59 -1.76
C SER A 65 10.40 7.58 -2.27
N ILE A 66 9.68 6.48 -2.07
CA ILE A 66 8.32 6.30 -2.59
C ILE A 66 7.32 7.05 -1.71
N THR A 67 6.32 7.68 -2.33
CA THR A 67 5.17 8.28 -1.63
C THR A 67 3.89 7.54 -1.93
N ASN A 68 3.68 7.08 -3.16
CA ASN A 68 2.46 6.38 -3.53
C ASN A 68 2.76 4.97 -4.01
N VAL A 69 1.90 4.05 -3.61
CA VAL A 69 1.96 2.65 -4.01
C VAL A 69 0.63 2.27 -4.61
N LYS A 70 0.69 1.70 -5.81
CA LYS A 70 -0.45 1.11 -6.50
C LYS A 70 -0.18 -0.36 -6.76
N ILE A 71 -1.14 -1.22 -6.42
CA ILE A 71 -1.06 -2.66 -6.62
C ILE A 71 -2.30 -3.11 -7.37
N VAL A 72 -2.09 -3.67 -8.56
CA VAL A 72 -3.15 -4.09 -9.48
C VAL A 72 -3.02 -5.59 -9.75
N GLY A 73 -4.09 -6.34 -9.57
CA GLY A 73 -4.15 -7.75 -9.92
C GLY A 73 -4.07 -7.98 -11.43
N ASN A 74 -3.78 -9.22 -11.82
CA ASN A 74 -3.64 -9.60 -13.23
C ASN A 74 -4.91 -9.38 -14.07
N ASN A 75 -6.09 -9.29 -13.43
CA ASN A 75 -7.38 -8.98 -14.05
C ASN A 75 -7.68 -7.47 -14.16
N GLY A 76 -6.72 -6.60 -13.80
CA GLY A 76 -6.93 -5.15 -13.76
C GLY A 76 -7.59 -4.64 -12.47
N GLN A 77 -7.93 -5.52 -11.53
CA GLN A 77 -8.51 -5.11 -10.25
C GLN A 77 -7.48 -4.37 -9.40
N VAL A 78 -7.79 -3.15 -8.99
CA VAL A 78 -6.97 -2.39 -8.05
C VAL A 78 -7.16 -2.96 -6.64
N PHE A 79 -6.11 -3.52 -6.07
CA PHE A 79 -6.13 -3.97 -4.68
C PHE A 79 -5.78 -2.83 -3.71
N VAL A 80 -4.78 -2.04 -4.08
CA VAL A 80 -4.27 -0.91 -3.30
C VAL A 80 -3.95 0.23 -4.25
N ASP A 81 -4.34 1.44 -3.87
CA ASP A 81 -3.94 2.70 -4.48
C ASP A 81 -3.97 3.73 -3.35
N GLY A 82 -2.80 4.27 -2.99
CA GLY A 82 -2.72 5.15 -1.82
C GLY A 82 -1.30 5.53 -1.43
N GLU A 83 -1.21 6.27 -0.34
CA GLU A 83 0.03 6.82 0.18
C GLU A 83 0.75 5.81 1.08
N LEU A 84 2.05 5.65 0.87
CA LEU A 84 2.93 4.87 1.73
C LEU A 84 3.00 5.50 3.12
N ASN A 85 2.54 4.77 4.13
CA ASN A 85 2.66 5.21 5.51
C ASN A 85 4.12 5.07 5.98
N LYS A 86 4.79 6.21 6.18
CA LYS A 86 6.16 6.27 6.73
C LYS A 86 6.19 6.53 8.25
N THR A 87 5.09 7.02 8.81
CA THR A 87 5.05 7.55 10.18
C THR A 87 4.82 6.45 11.22
N PHE A 88 3.95 5.48 10.93
CA PHE A 88 3.58 4.42 11.87
C PHE A 88 3.86 3.05 11.27
N GLY A 89 5.08 2.53 11.50
CA GLY A 89 5.50 1.24 10.97
C GLY A 89 5.85 1.29 9.49
N GLY A 90 6.78 2.17 9.13
CA GLY A 90 7.30 2.31 7.76
C GLY A 90 7.92 1.02 7.20
N PRO A 91 8.35 1.04 5.92
CA PRO A 91 8.88 -0.13 5.25
C PRO A 91 10.00 -0.81 6.04
N ARG A 92 9.87 -2.11 6.26
CA ARG A 92 10.87 -2.94 6.94
C ARG A 92 11.11 -4.21 6.16
N ASP A 93 12.36 -4.61 6.05
CA ASP A 93 12.71 -5.90 5.47
C ASP A 93 12.20 -7.04 6.37
N ILE A 94 11.73 -8.10 5.71
CA ILE A 94 11.30 -9.35 6.32
C ILE A 94 11.96 -10.52 5.57
N ALA A 95 11.85 -11.73 6.10
CA ALA A 95 12.37 -12.91 5.42
C ALA A 95 11.74 -13.04 4.01
N GLY A 96 12.56 -12.83 2.97
CA GLY A 96 12.16 -12.94 1.57
C GLY A 96 11.34 -11.77 1.02
N GLY A 97 11.33 -10.60 1.65
CA GLY A 97 10.60 -9.44 1.12
C GLY A 97 10.60 -8.21 2.03
N VAL A 98 9.60 -7.36 1.83
CA VAL A 98 9.37 -6.13 2.62
C VAL A 98 7.94 -6.07 3.12
N ALA A 99 7.77 -5.58 4.35
CA ALA A 99 6.48 -5.27 4.96
C ALA A 99 6.31 -3.75 5.09
N PHE A 100 5.16 -3.23 4.70
CA PHE A 100 4.84 -1.80 4.79
C PHE A 100 3.33 -1.58 4.87
N SER A 101 2.93 -0.35 5.20
CA SER A 101 1.51 0.04 5.26
C SER A 101 1.17 1.11 4.24
N VAL A 102 -0.04 1.05 3.69
CA VAL A 102 -0.56 2.04 2.74
C VAL A 102 -1.86 2.62 3.29
N LEU A 103 -1.91 3.94 3.37
CA LEU A 103 -3.12 4.71 3.65
C LEU A 103 -3.91 4.82 2.35
N ARG A 104 -5.10 4.20 2.32
CA ARG A 104 -5.99 4.34 1.17
C ARG A 104 -6.60 5.75 1.24
N THR A 105 -6.46 6.50 0.16
CA THR A 105 -7.14 7.79 -0.07
C THR A 105 -8.44 7.59 -0.83
#